data_AF-A0A920MR03-F1
#
_entry.id   AF-A0A920MR03-F1
#
_cell.length_a   1.000
_cell.length_b   1.000
_cell.length_c   1.000
_cell.angle_alpha   90.00
_cell.angle_beta   90.00
_cell.angle_gamma   90.00
#
_symmetry.space_group_name_H-M   'P 1'
#
loop_
_entity.id
_entity.type
_entity.pdbx_description
1 polymer ?
#
loop_
_entity_poly.entity_id
_entity_poly.type
_entity_poly.pdbx_seq_one_letter_code
_entity_poly.pdbx_strand_id
1 'polypeptide(L)'
;MRDNYPNPFNPSTKITVSINREMFMSLIIYDVAGRYIRTLFSEIINSGESSVIWNGRDDHGKKVSSGIYFYELRSEMNTKAKKMVLIK
;
A
#
# COMPACT_ATOMS: atom_id res chain seq x y z
N MET A 1 4.02 5.64 9.01
CA MET A 1 4.17 4.91 7.74
C MET A 1 5.56 5.16 7.20
N ARG A 2 6.36 4.10 7.05
CA ARG A 2 7.70 4.17 6.46
C ARG A 2 7.60 4.17 4.93
N ASP A 3 8.69 4.50 4.25
CA ASP A 3 8.75 4.29 2.79
C ASP A 3 8.72 2.80 2.50
N ASN A 4 8.11 2.43 1.38
CA ASN A 4 8.10 1.05 0.94
C ASN A 4 9.52 0.63 0.54
N TYR A 5 9.89 -0.60 0.85
CA TYR A 5 11.21 -1.14 0.49
C TYR A 5 11.10 -2.56 -0.09
N PRO A 6 11.75 -2.84 -1.23
CA PRO A 6 12.52 -1.90 -2.06
C PRO A 6 11.64 -0.86 -2.79
N ASN A 7 12.24 0.24 -3.26
CA ASN A 7 11.62 1.23 -4.15
C ASN A 7 12.73 1.94 -4.97
N PRO A 8 12.81 1.79 -6.31
CA PRO A 8 11.93 0.98 -7.18
C PRO A 8 11.93 -0.51 -6.83
N PHE A 9 10.89 -1.24 -7.23
CA PHE A 9 10.73 -2.67 -6.89
C PHE A 9 10.37 -3.55 -8.09
N ASN A 10 10.71 -4.83 -8.02
CA ASN A 10 10.35 -5.88 -8.99
C ASN A 10 10.29 -7.27 -8.32
N PRO A 11 9.17 -8.02 -8.37
CA PRO A 11 7.81 -7.56 -8.59
C PRO A 11 7.13 -7.08 -7.30
N SER A 12 7.81 -7.17 -6.14
CA SER A 12 7.21 -6.92 -4.83
C SER A 12 7.93 -5.90 -3.97
N THR A 13 7.16 -5.18 -3.16
CA THR A 13 7.65 -4.25 -2.14
C THR A 13 6.93 -4.47 -0.82
N LYS A 14 7.60 -4.18 0.29
CA LYS A 14 7.03 -4.24 1.64
C LYS A 14 6.62 -2.84 2.08
N ILE A 15 5.39 -2.70 2.54
CA ILE A 15 4.86 -1.47 3.13
C ILE A 15 4.70 -1.70 4.63
N THR A 16 5.40 -0.89 5.44
CA THR A 16 5.34 -0.96 6.91
C THR A 16 4.59 0.25 7.49
N VAL A 17 3.59 -0.05 8.31
CA VAL A 17 2.78 0.90 9.05
C VAL A 17 3.03 0.70 10.55
N SER A 18 3.21 1.81 11.27
CA SER A 18 3.40 1.81 12.73
C SER A 18 2.21 2.56 13.32
N ILE A 19 1.54 1.94 14.29
CA ILE A 19 0.26 2.39 14.83
C ILE A 19 0.39 2.41 16.35
N ASN A 20 -0.06 3.47 16.99
CA ASN A 20 0.10 3.68 18.43
C ASN A 20 -1.10 3.16 19.26
N ARG A 21 -2.22 2.85 18.62
CA ARG A 21 -3.43 2.31 19.25
C ARG A 21 -4.21 1.46 18.25
N GLU A 22 -5.04 0.55 18.75
CA GLU A 22 -5.95 -0.20 17.90
C GLU A 22 -6.93 0.74 17.16
N MET A 23 -7.08 0.54 15.85
CA MET A 23 -8.04 1.30 15.03
C MET A 23 -8.35 0.62 13.69
N PHE A 24 -9.52 0.93 13.14
CA PHE A 24 -9.88 0.54 11.79
C PHE A 24 -9.07 1.34 10.76
N MET A 25 -8.45 0.63 9.81
CA MET A 25 -7.67 1.23 8.74
C MET A 25 -7.80 0.45 7.44
N SER A 26 -7.56 1.15 6.33
CA SER A 26 -7.41 0.52 5.03
C SER A 26 -6.14 1.00 4.33
N LEU A 27 -5.50 0.10 3.58
CA LEU A 27 -4.38 0.42 2.71
C LEU A 27 -4.74 0.08 1.27
N ILE A 28 -4.82 1.11 0.44
CA ILE A 28 -5.32 1.01 -0.93
C ILE A 28 -4.22 1.47 -1.90
N ILE A 29 -4.14 0.82 -3.06
CA ILE A 29 -3.22 1.17 -4.13
C ILE A 29 -3.98 1.81 -5.27
N TYR A 30 -3.42 2.90 -5.78
CA TYR A 30 -3.87 3.64 -6.94
C TYR A 30 -2.76 3.76 -7.97
N ASP A 31 -3.11 3.91 -9.25
CA ASP A 31 -2.17 4.35 -10.26
C ASP A 31 -2.04 5.88 -10.32
N VAL A 32 -1.19 6.38 -11.23
CA VAL A 32 -0.94 7.82 -11.40
C VAL A 32 -2.16 8.64 -11.81
N ALA A 33 -3.19 8.01 -12.40
CA ALA A 33 -4.45 8.65 -12.75
C ALA A 33 -5.47 8.60 -11.60
N GLY A 34 -5.09 8.09 -10.43
CA GLY A 34 -5.99 7.89 -9.30
C GLY A 34 -6.95 6.71 -9.46
N ARG A 35 -6.73 5.83 -10.45
CA ARG A 35 -7.56 4.64 -10.62
C ARG A 35 -7.21 3.63 -9.55
N TYR A 36 -8.25 3.07 -8.94
CA TYR A 36 -8.14 2.00 -7.97
C TYR A 36 -7.47 0.76 -8.60
N ILE A 37 -6.50 0.19 -7.88
CA ILE A 37 -5.77 -1.01 -8.29
C ILE A 37 -6.05 -2.18 -7.35
N ARG A 38 -5.91 -1.95 -6.04
CA ARG A 38 -5.99 -3.02 -5.04
C ARG A 38 -6.22 -2.51 -3.64
N THR A 39 -7.04 -3.20 -2.86
CA THR A 39 -7.03 -3.09 -1.40
C THR A 39 -6.08 -4.14 -0.82
N LEU A 40 -5.06 -3.71 -0.08
CA LEU A 40 -4.12 -4.62 0.58
C LEU A 40 -4.65 -5.16 1.91
N PHE A 41 -5.31 -4.30 2.68
CA PHE A 41 -6.09 -4.67 3.85
C PHE A 41 -7.14 -3.59 4.13
N SER A 42 -8.20 -3.96 4.86
CA SER A 42 -9.24 -3.05 5.34
C SER A 42 -9.90 -3.65 6.59
N GLU A 43 -9.25 -3.48 7.74
CA GLU A 43 -9.61 -4.16 8.98
C GLU A 43 -9.14 -3.35 10.20
N ILE A 44 -9.48 -3.83 11.40
CA ILE A 44 -8.93 -3.31 12.65
C ILE A 44 -7.50 -3.81 12.80
N ILE A 45 -6.54 -2.90 12.95
CA ILE A 45 -5.14 -3.24 13.18
C ILE A 45 -4.75 -2.86 14.61
N ASN A 46 -4.12 -3.79 15.32
CA ASN A 46 -3.61 -3.58 16.67
C ASN A 46 -2.45 -2.56 16.70
N SER A 47 -2.19 -2.00 17.89
CA SER A 47 -0.99 -1.19 18.12
C SER A 47 0.29 -1.98 17.84
N GLY A 48 1.28 -1.33 17.25
CA GLY A 48 2.56 -1.93 16.89
C GLY A 48 2.95 -1.66 15.44
N GLU A 49 3.88 -2.48 14.93
CA GLU A 49 4.26 -2.45 13.52
C GLU A 49 3.56 -3.58 12.75
N SER A 50 2.80 -3.19 11.73
CA SER A 50 2.21 -4.11 10.76
C SER A 50 2.87 -3.91 9.41
N SER A 51 3.01 -5.00 8.66
CA SER A 51 3.61 -4.95 7.33
C SER A 51 2.81 -5.78 6.35
N VAL A 52 2.70 -5.28 5.12
CA VAL A 52 2.03 -5.97 4.03
C VAL A 52 2.87 -5.90 2.77
N ILE A 53 2.79 -6.96 1.96
CA ILE A 53 3.52 -7.07 0.71
C ILE A 53 2.55 -6.79 -0.44
N TRP A 54 2.92 -5.87 -1.32
CA TRP A 54 2.30 -5.79 -2.63
C TRP A 54 3.20 -6.41 -3.68
N ASN A 55 2.62 -7.21 -4.57
CA ASN A 55 3.33 -7.99 -5.60
C ASN A 55 3.05 -7.50 -7.04
N GLY A 56 2.61 -6.25 -7.20
CA GLY A 56 2.32 -5.68 -8.52
C GLY A 56 1.10 -6.31 -9.20
N ARG A 57 0.10 -6.74 -8.42
CA ARG A 57 -1.17 -7.28 -8.93
C ARG A 57 -2.38 -6.50 -8.43
N ASP A 58 -3.42 -6.41 -9.25
CA ASP A 58 -4.74 -5.90 -8.87
C ASP A 58 -5.54 -6.92 -8.05
N ASP A 59 -6.78 -6.58 -7.66
CA ASP A 59 -7.65 -7.49 -6.88
C ASP A 59 -8.09 -8.75 -7.64
N HIS A 60 -8.06 -8.72 -8.97
CA HIS A 60 -8.34 -9.89 -9.81
C HIS A 60 -7.09 -10.79 -9.96
N GLY A 61 -6.00 -10.45 -9.27
CA GLY A 61 -4.73 -11.15 -9.36
C GLY A 61 -3.99 -10.90 -10.68
N LYS A 62 -4.42 -9.96 -11.53
CA LYS A 62 -3.75 -9.65 -12.78
C LYS A 62 -2.55 -8.74 -12.51
N LYS A 63 -1.42 -9.02 -13.19
CA LYS A 63 -0.23 -8.17 -13.10
C LYS A 63 -0.51 -6.80 -13.70
N VAL A 64 -0.14 -5.74 -12.98
CA VAL A 64 -0.18 -4.37 -13.51
C VAL A 64 1.10 -4.04 -14.29
N SER A 65 1.07 -2.96 -15.08
CA SER A 65 2.22 -2.49 -15.88
C SER A 65 3.30 -1.85 -15.02
N SER A 66 4.53 -1.75 -15.53
CA SER A 66 5.55 -0.90 -14.89
C SER A 66 5.09 0.55 -14.86
N GLY A 67 5.43 1.28 -13.81
CA GLY A 67 4.99 2.67 -13.66
C GLY A 67 4.98 3.17 -12.22
N ILE A 68 4.42 4.37 -12.07
CA ILE A 68 4.23 5.04 -10.78
C ILE A 68 2.88 4.63 -10.20
N TYR A 69 2.90 4.27 -8.93
CA TYR A 69 1.73 3.95 -8.13
C TYR A 69 1.77 4.71 -6.81
N PHE A 70 0.62 4.81 -6.17
CA PHE A 70 0.47 5.41 -4.85
C PHE A 70 -0.18 4.39 -3.92
N TYR A 71 0.37 4.24 -2.72
CA TYR A 71 -0.31 3.52 -1.65
C TYR A 71 -0.82 4.54 -0.64
N GLU A 72 -2.09 4.41 -0.28
CA GLU A 72 -2.81 5.31 0.59
C GLU A 72 -3.30 4.55 1.82
N LEU A 73 -2.84 4.98 2.99
CA LEU A 73 -3.30 4.52 4.29
C LEU A 73 -4.39 5.46 4.79
N ARG A 74 -5.60 4.94 4.95
CA ARG A 74 -6.74 5.64 5.53
C ARG A 74 -6.99 5.12 6.94
N SER A 75 -7.17 6.04 7.86
CA SER A 75 -7.62 5.81 9.24
C SER A 75 -8.74 6.80 9.57
N GLU A 76 -9.40 6.61 10.71
CA GLU A 76 -10.42 7.55 11.19
C GLU A 76 -9.90 8.99 11.37
N MET A 77 -8.60 9.16 11.66
CA MET A 77 -8.02 10.47 11.98
C MET A 77 -7.30 11.12 10.80
N ASN A 78 -6.71 10.31 9.90
CA ASN A 78 -5.89 10.84 8.82
C ASN A 78 -5.84 9.91 7.60
N THR A 79 -5.50 10.53 6.48
CA THR A 79 -5.13 9.85 5.24
C THR A 79 -3.68 10.19 4.92
N LYS A 80 -2.87 9.18 4.60
CA LYS A 80 -1.46 9.35 4.20
C LYS A 80 -1.20 8.57 2.93
N ALA A 81 -0.72 9.24 1.89
CA ALA A 81 -0.32 8.61 0.64
C ALA A 81 1.19 8.71 0.43
N LYS A 82 1.78 7.69 -0.22
CA LYS A 82 3.18 7.69 -0.64
C LYS A 82 3.34 7.07 -2.03
N LYS A 83 4.33 7.56 -2.77
CA LYS A 83 4.66 7.15 -4.13
C LYS A 83 5.57 5.92 -4.14
N MET A 84 5.31 4.98 -5.04
CA MET A 84 6.17 3.82 -5.31
C MET A 84 6.34 3.59 -6.81
N VAL A 85 7.47 3.00 -7.21
CA VAL A 85 7.82 2.76 -8.62
C VAL A 85 7.99 1.26 -8.85
N LEU A 86 7.11 0.68 -9.68
CA LEU A 86 7.23 -0.69 -10.16
C LEU A 86 8.06 -0.72 -11.44
N ILE A 87 9.13 -1.49 -11.43
CA ILE A 87 9.96 -1.79 -12.61
C ILE A 87 9.82 -3.29 -12.94
N LYS A 88 9.83 -3.64 -14.22
CA LYS A 88 9.86 -5.01 -14.72
C LYS A 88 11.04 -5.19 -15.64
#